data_AF-Q0UZA8-F1
#
_entry.id   AF-Q0UZA8-F1
#
_cell.length_a   1.000
_cell.length_b   1.000
_cell.length_c   1.000
_cell.angle_alpha   90.00
_cell.angle_beta   90.00
_cell.angle_gamma   90.00
#
_symmetry.space_group_name_H-M   'P 1'
#
loop_
_entity.id
_entity.type
_entity.pdbx_description
1 polymer ?
#
loop_
_entity_poly.entity_id
_entity_poly.type
_entity_poly.pdbx_seq_one_letter_code
_entity_poly.pdbx_strand_id
1 'polypeptide(L)'
;MTHFNINVVSDTVCQYKERHPGSNDTFAINWFPFYLDPTAPKSIDKQERYESKFGKERTAMMQQRLSQIGHAEGINFKYGGKTGNTRDSHRLIQLGKTKSPQLQTRVIEELFAAYFENEKDITRQDILIEAGVKAGLEEKEIKEWLESGKGGPEVDKEVQDAVEQNISGVPNFTINDQFEVGGAQDASAFVQLFERFKKQEGSL
;
A
#
# COMPACT_ATOMS: atom_id res chain seq x y z
N MET A 1 1.23 11.63 -25.79
CA MET A 1 0.36 11.37 -24.62
C MET A 1 0.86 10.07 -24.05
N THR A 2 1.39 10.09 -22.84
CA THR A 2 2.00 8.92 -22.23
C THR A 2 1.10 8.39 -21.12
N HIS A 3 0.94 7.08 -21.07
CA HIS A 3 0.23 6.39 -20.00
C HIS A 3 1.26 5.80 -19.04
N PHE A 4 1.17 6.18 -17.77
CA PHE A 4 2.01 5.62 -16.71
C PHE A 4 1.19 4.60 -15.92
N ASN A 5 1.57 3.33 -16.02
CA ASN A 5 1.13 2.28 -15.14
C ASN A 5 2.11 2.20 -13.97
N ILE A 6 1.59 2.39 -12.77
CA ILE A 6 2.36 2.59 -11.57
C ILE A 6 1.87 1.59 -10.52
N ASN A 7 2.76 0.72 -10.04
CA ASN A 7 2.43 -0.24 -8.98
C ASN A 7 2.85 0.28 -7.60
N VAL A 8 2.04 1.10 -6.90
CA VAL A 8 2.55 2.07 -5.88
C VAL A 8 1.52 2.60 -4.86
N VAL A 9 2.00 3.13 -3.69
CA VAL A 9 1.44 4.32 -2.97
C VAL A 9 2.32 5.56 -3.09
N SER A 10 1.66 6.73 -3.18
CA SER A 10 2.03 8.03 -2.59
C SER A 10 2.25 9.17 -3.59
N ASP A 11 2.03 10.40 -3.10
CA ASP A 11 1.67 11.73 -3.68
C ASP A 11 2.53 12.30 -4.83
N THR A 12 3.35 11.44 -5.42
CA THR A 12 4.24 11.69 -6.55
C THR A 12 3.50 12.17 -7.81
N VAL A 13 2.26 11.72 -8.01
CA VAL A 13 1.42 12.10 -9.16
C VAL A 13 0.98 13.57 -9.05
N CYS A 14 0.72 14.08 -7.84
CA CYS A 14 0.29 15.47 -7.66
C CYS A 14 1.44 16.43 -8.01
N GLN A 15 2.64 16.19 -7.48
CA GLN A 15 3.82 16.99 -7.80
C GLN A 15 4.19 16.97 -9.29
N TYR A 16 4.00 15.85 -9.99
CA TYR A 16 4.22 15.79 -11.43
C TYR A 16 3.24 16.70 -12.20
N LYS A 17 1.95 16.66 -11.85
CA LYS A 17 0.91 17.48 -12.50
C LYS A 17 1.11 18.97 -12.24
N GLU A 18 1.54 19.37 -11.04
CA GLU A 18 1.87 20.77 -10.73
C GLU A 18 3.03 21.29 -11.59
N ARG A 19 4.06 20.46 -11.81
CA ARG A 19 5.20 20.81 -12.68
C ARG A 19 4.86 20.78 -14.17
N HIS A 20 3.79 20.10 -14.56
CA HIS A 20 3.37 19.93 -15.95
C HIS A 20 1.88 20.26 -16.15
N PRO A 21 1.44 21.51 -15.91
CA PRO A 21 0.02 21.88 -15.85
C PRO A 21 -0.73 21.74 -17.19
N GLY A 22 -0.02 21.61 -18.31
CA GLY A 22 -0.59 21.35 -19.64
C GLY A 22 -0.48 19.89 -20.10
N SER A 23 -0.08 18.96 -19.22
CA SER A 23 0.08 17.57 -19.59
C SER A 23 -1.27 16.83 -19.64
N ASN A 24 -1.49 16.08 -20.72
CA ASN A 24 -2.60 15.13 -20.85
C ASN A 24 -2.18 13.70 -20.44
N ASP A 25 -1.06 13.55 -19.74
CA ASP A 25 -0.56 12.25 -19.29
C ASP A 25 -1.49 11.67 -18.21
N THR A 26 -1.66 10.36 -18.23
CA THR A 26 -2.57 9.65 -17.33
C THR A 26 -1.80 8.65 -16.48
N PHE A 27 -2.28 8.44 -15.26
CA PHE A 27 -1.66 7.57 -14.26
C PHE A 27 -2.68 6.52 -13.83
N ALA A 28 -2.32 5.25 -13.98
CA ALA A 28 -3.06 4.12 -13.43
C ALA A 28 -2.24 3.57 -12.26
N ILE A 29 -2.87 3.47 -11.09
CA ILE A 29 -2.23 2.91 -9.89
C ILE A 29 -2.80 1.52 -9.64
N ASN A 30 -1.91 0.53 -9.53
CA ASN A 30 -2.27 -0.84 -9.19
C ASN A 30 -1.57 -1.27 -7.91
N TRP A 31 -2.33 -1.87 -7.00
CA TRP A 31 -1.80 -2.32 -5.72
C TRP A 31 -1.54 -3.81 -5.74
N PHE A 32 -0.36 -4.22 -5.29
CA PHE A 32 0.05 -5.62 -5.21
C PHE A 32 0.33 -6.01 -3.76
N PRO A 33 -0.09 -7.21 -3.33
CA PRO A 33 0.13 -7.70 -1.99
C PRO A 33 1.59 -8.08 -1.75
N PHE A 34 2.06 -7.89 -0.53
CA PHE A 34 3.35 -8.38 -0.07
C PHE A 34 3.26 -8.69 1.43
N TYR A 35 3.69 -9.89 1.82
CA TYR A 35 3.72 -10.27 3.22
C TYR A 35 5.10 -10.01 3.83
N LEU A 36 5.19 -9.02 4.73
CA LEU A 36 6.42 -8.77 5.50
C LEU A 36 6.80 -9.93 6.43
N ASP A 37 5.79 -10.68 6.88
CA ASP A 37 5.95 -11.87 7.73
C ASP A 37 4.75 -12.81 7.48
N PRO A 38 4.90 -13.79 6.57
CA PRO A 38 3.86 -14.77 6.28
C PRO A 38 3.49 -15.63 7.49
N THR A 39 4.38 -15.72 8.49
CA THR A 39 4.23 -16.55 9.69
C THR A 39 3.67 -15.79 10.89
N ALA A 40 3.31 -14.51 10.69
CA ALA A 40 2.80 -13.67 11.76
C ALA A 40 1.58 -14.33 12.45
N PRO A 41 1.48 -14.24 13.78
CA PRO A 41 0.27 -14.66 14.48
C PRO A 41 -0.93 -13.84 14.00
N LYS A 42 -2.14 -14.34 14.24
CA LYS A 42 -3.36 -13.67 13.81
C LYS A 42 -3.41 -12.22 14.29
N SER A 43 -3.17 -11.97 15.58
CA SER A 43 -3.18 -10.63 16.17
C SER A 43 -2.28 -10.60 17.40
N ILE A 44 -1.37 -9.63 17.47
CA ILE A 44 -0.44 -9.38 18.57
C ILE A 44 -0.29 -7.88 18.82
N ASP A 45 0.12 -7.49 20.02
CA ASP A 45 0.44 -6.10 20.32
C ASP A 45 1.52 -5.56 19.38
N LYS A 46 1.23 -4.39 18.78
CA LYS A 46 2.10 -3.79 17.75
C LYS A 46 3.42 -3.32 18.35
N GLN A 47 3.38 -2.69 19.53
CA GLN A 47 4.58 -2.16 20.18
C GLN A 47 5.49 -3.31 20.61
N GLU A 48 4.93 -4.32 21.27
CA GLU A 48 5.67 -5.51 21.72
C GLU A 48 6.36 -6.22 20.54
N ARG A 49 5.64 -6.42 19.42
CA ARG A 49 6.21 -7.04 18.23
C ARG A 49 7.38 -6.24 17.65
N TYR A 50 7.26 -4.91 17.61
CA TYR A 50 8.32 -4.05 17.07
C TYR A 50 9.54 -4.04 18.00
N GLU A 51 9.33 -3.90 19.31
CA GLU A 51 10.40 -3.92 20.30
C GLU A 51 11.12 -5.27 20.33
N SER A 52 10.39 -6.39 20.19
CA SER A 52 10.97 -7.72 20.08
C SER A 52 11.83 -7.88 18.82
N LYS A 53 11.39 -7.31 17.69
CA LYS A 53 12.09 -7.44 16.40
C LYS A 53 13.29 -6.51 16.27
N PHE A 54 13.19 -5.28 16.79
CA PHE A 54 14.18 -4.22 16.51
C PHE A 54 14.92 -3.74 17.76
N GLY A 55 14.44 -4.03 18.96
CA GLY A 55 14.90 -3.43 20.22
C GLY A 55 14.15 -2.13 20.53
N LYS A 56 14.08 -1.78 21.83
CA LYS A 56 13.30 -0.63 22.33
C LYS A 56 13.82 0.70 21.78
N GLU A 57 15.13 0.94 21.88
CA GLU A 57 15.75 2.19 21.45
C GLU A 57 15.58 2.39 19.93
N ARG A 58 15.82 1.34 19.14
CA ARG A 58 15.67 1.40 17.68
C ARG A 58 14.22 1.62 17.27
N THR A 59 13.28 0.97 17.95
CA THR A 59 11.84 1.16 17.71
C THR A 59 11.45 2.61 17.95
N ALA A 60 11.86 3.19 19.09
CA ALA A 60 11.59 4.59 19.40
C ALA A 60 12.17 5.56 18.35
N MET A 61 13.41 5.34 17.91
CA MET A 61 14.03 6.16 16.85
C MET A 61 13.28 6.05 15.51
N MET A 62 12.87 4.84 15.12
CA MET A 62 12.09 4.62 13.90
C MET A 62 10.74 5.34 13.96
N GLN A 63 10.03 5.22 15.07
CA GLN A 63 8.74 5.88 15.31
C GLN A 63 8.88 7.40 15.27
N GLN A 64 9.87 7.96 15.97
CA GLN A 64 10.12 9.40 15.94
C GLN A 64 10.37 9.91 14.51
N ARG A 65 11.20 9.20 13.74
CA ARG A 65 11.46 9.56 12.34
C ARG A 65 10.20 9.47 11.48
N LEU A 66 9.42 8.40 11.60
CA LEU A 66 8.16 8.22 10.87
C LEU A 66 7.14 9.31 11.21
N SER A 67 7.03 9.70 12.48
CA SER A 67 6.14 10.80 12.92
C SER A 67 6.53 12.13 12.29
N GLN A 68 7.83 12.44 12.24
CA GLN A 68 8.31 13.68 11.63
C GLN A 68 8.00 13.75 10.14
N ILE A 69 8.26 12.65 9.42
CA ILE A 69 7.95 12.56 7.98
C ILE A 69 6.44 12.62 7.75
N GLY A 70 5.66 11.81 8.49
CA GLY A 70 4.22 11.76 8.36
C GLY A 70 3.56 13.12 8.59
N HIS A 71 3.99 13.87 9.60
CA HIS A 71 3.41 15.18 9.89
C HIS A 71 3.59 16.19 8.75
N ALA A 72 4.71 16.14 8.02
CA ALA A 72 4.93 16.98 6.84
C ALA A 72 3.96 16.63 5.69
N GLU A 73 3.51 15.38 5.63
CA GLU A 73 2.56 14.85 4.63
C GLU A 73 1.11 14.79 5.16
N GLY A 74 0.83 15.37 6.33
CA GLY A 74 -0.50 15.36 6.94
C GLY A 74 -0.93 14.04 7.59
N ILE A 75 -0.03 13.06 7.70
CA ILE A 75 -0.27 11.73 8.28
C ILE A 75 0.06 11.74 9.78
N ASN A 76 -0.91 11.40 10.63
CA ASN A 76 -0.74 11.36 12.08
C ASN A 76 -0.50 9.94 12.58
N PHE A 77 0.72 9.43 12.37
CA PHE A 77 1.08 8.07 12.77
C PHE A 77 0.86 7.83 14.27
N LYS A 78 0.16 6.73 14.56
CA LYS A 78 -0.06 6.14 15.87
C LYS A 78 0.59 4.76 15.94
N TYR A 79 1.16 4.45 17.10
CA TYR A 79 1.99 3.27 17.26
C TYR A 79 1.38 2.20 18.17
N GLY A 80 0.24 2.49 18.80
CA GLY A 80 -0.52 1.50 19.55
C GLY A 80 -1.33 0.55 18.65
N GLY A 81 -2.21 -0.19 19.31
CA GLY A 81 -3.08 -1.16 18.66
C GLY A 81 -2.37 -2.49 18.38
N LYS A 82 -2.91 -3.23 17.40
CA LYS A 82 -2.46 -4.59 17.08
C LYS A 82 -1.99 -4.73 15.63
N THR A 83 -1.23 -5.78 15.39
CA THR A 83 -0.70 -6.18 14.09
C THR A 83 -0.68 -7.70 14.00
N GLY A 84 -0.51 -8.28 12.82
CA GLY A 84 -0.49 -9.72 12.66
C GLY A 84 -0.49 -10.14 11.20
N ASN A 85 -1.17 -11.25 10.92
CA ASN A 85 -1.32 -11.78 9.57
C ASN A 85 -2.28 -10.89 8.75
N THR A 86 -1.77 -10.32 7.65
CA THR A 86 -2.50 -9.36 6.80
C THR A 86 -3.15 -10.00 5.58
N ARG A 87 -3.16 -11.34 5.46
CA ARG A 87 -3.72 -12.03 4.28
C ARG A 87 -5.16 -11.62 4.00
N ASP A 88 -6.01 -11.57 5.02
CA ASP A 88 -7.40 -11.15 4.84
C ASP A 88 -7.55 -9.66 4.52
N SER A 89 -6.64 -8.81 5.02
CA SER A 89 -6.57 -7.40 4.60
C SER A 89 -6.24 -7.29 3.11
N HIS A 90 -5.29 -8.09 2.61
CA HIS A 90 -4.96 -8.16 1.19
C HIS A 90 -6.10 -8.76 0.35
N ARG A 91 -6.81 -9.75 0.86
CA ARG A 91 -8.01 -10.28 0.20
C ARG A 91 -9.11 -9.23 0.08
N LEU A 92 -9.29 -8.35 1.06
CA LEU A 92 -10.22 -7.23 0.95
C LEU A 92 -9.79 -6.23 -0.13
N ILE A 93 -8.50 -5.91 -0.22
CA ILE A 93 -7.94 -5.08 -1.30
C ILE A 93 -8.19 -5.74 -2.67
N GLN A 94 -8.04 -7.07 -2.76
CA GLN A 94 -8.33 -7.84 -3.97
C GLN A 94 -9.80 -7.74 -4.36
N LEU A 95 -10.74 -7.77 -3.41
CA LEU A 95 -12.15 -7.52 -3.70
C LEU A 95 -12.35 -6.13 -4.34
N GLY A 96 -11.73 -5.08 -3.78
CA GLY A 96 -11.72 -3.75 -4.39
C GLY A 96 -11.17 -3.74 -5.81
N LYS A 97 -10.06 -4.45 -6.06
CA LYS A 97 -9.43 -4.64 -7.38
C LYS A 97 -10.39 -5.22 -8.41
N THR A 98 -11.23 -6.19 -8.03
CA THR A 98 -12.21 -6.80 -8.95
C THR A 98 -13.27 -5.82 -9.44
N LYS A 99 -13.48 -4.69 -8.74
CA LYS A 99 -14.48 -3.68 -9.09
C LYS A 99 -13.86 -2.55 -9.92
N SER A 100 -12.77 -1.96 -9.44
CA SER A 100 -11.98 -0.96 -10.19
C SER A 100 -10.67 -0.63 -9.48
N PRO A 101 -9.65 -0.10 -10.19
CA PRO A 101 -8.43 0.42 -9.56
C PRO A 101 -8.69 1.53 -8.53
N GLN A 102 -9.71 2.36 -8.76
CA GLN A 102 -10.08 3.42 -7.83
C GLN A 102 -10.69 2.85 -6.54
N LEU A 103 -11.51 1.80 -6.65
CA LEU A 103 -12.06 1.16 -5.45
C LEU A 103 -10.97 0.36 -4.70
N GLN A 104 -10.04 -0.28 -5.40
CA GLN A 104 -8.85 -0.88 -4.78
C GLN A 104 -8.08 0.15 -3.94
N THR A 105 -7.87 1.34 -4.50
CA THR A 105 -7.17 2.44 -3.83
C THR A 105 -7.92 2.91 -2.58
N ARG A 106 -9.24 3.13 -2.67
CA ARG A 106 -10.03 3.51 -1.48
C ARG A 106 -9.98 2.46 -0.38
N VAL A 107 -10.04 1.18 -0.72
CA VAL A 107 -9.96 0.09 0.27
C VAL A 107 -8.63 0.11 1.01
N ILE A 108 -7.51 0.27 0.30
CA ILE A 108 -6.20 0.29 0.96
C ILE A 108 -5.99 1.57 1.77
N GLU A 109 -6.50 2.72 1.32
CA GLU A 109 -6.48 3.97 2.09
C GLU A 109 -7.25 3.84 3.42
N GLU A 110 -8.43 3.23 3.41
CA GLU A 110 -9.20 2.97 4.64
C GLU A 110 -8.46 1.99 5.59
N LEU A 111 -7.78 0.98 5.04
CA LEU A 111 -6.97 0.07 5.85
C LEU A 111 -5.72 0.76 6.42
N PHE A 112 -5.08 1.65 5.66
CA PHE A 112 -3.98 2.46 6.17
C PHE A 112 -4.43 3.40 7.27
N ALA A 113 -5.52 4.14 7.08
CA ALA A 113 -6.08 4.99 8.12
C ALA A 113 -6.43 4.17 9.38
N ALA A 114 -7.06 3.01 9.21
CA ALA A 114 -7.37 2.10 10.32
C ALA A 114 -6.11 1.67 11.09
N TYR A 115 -5.07 1.24 10.39
CA TYR A 115 -3.85 0.68 11.00
C TYR A 115 -2.89 1.73 11.55
N PHE A 116 -2.60 2.76 10.75
CA PHE A 116 -1.55 3.73 11.01
C PHE A 116 -2.01 4.95 11.81
N GLU A 117 -3.28 5.32 11.77
CA GLU A 117 -3.76 6.54 12.42
C GLU A 117 -4.79 6.27 13.53
N ASN A 118 -5.52 5.15 13.43
CA ASN A 118 -6.63 4.85 14.33
C ASN A 118 -6.38 3.63 15.23
N GLU A 119 -5.16 3.07 15.21
CA GLU A 119 -4.73 1.96 16.07
C GLU A 119 -5.64 0.71 16.00
N LYS A 120 -6.38 0.54 14.90
CA LYS A 120 -7.29 -0.58 14.69
C LYS A 120 -6.54 -1.83 14.26
N ASP A 121 -7.11 -2.97 14.64
CA ASP A 121 -6.60 -4.29 14.29
C ASP A 121 -7.16 -4.76 12.94
N ILE A 122 -6.39 -4.52 11.86
CA ILE A 122 -6.74 -4.91 10.48
C ILE A 122 -6.71 -6.43 10.22
N THR A 123 -6.50 -7.25 11.25
CA THR A 123 -6.58 -8.71 11.18
C THR A 123 -7.97 -9.22 11.63
N ARG A 124 -8.81 -8.33 12.16
CA ARG A 124 -10.17 -8.67 12.59
C ARG A 124 -11.19 -8.39 11.49
N GLN A 125 -12.10 -9.35 11.33
CA GLN A 125 -13.12 -9.30 10.29
C GLN A 125 -14.07 -8.11 10.43
N ASP A 126 -14.44 -7.70 11.65
CA ASP A 126 -15.29 -6.53 11.89
C ASP A 126 -14.64 -5.23 11.42
N ILE A 127 -13.33 -5.06 11.69
CA ILE A 127 -12.56 -3.91 11.21
C ILE A 127 -12.41 -3.93 9.69
N LEU A 128 -12.20 -5.10 9.08
CA LEU A 128 -12.15 -5.24 7.63
C LEU A 128 -13.48 -4.88 6.95
N ILE A 129 -14.60 -5.32 7.53
CA ILE A 129 -15.94 -4.95 7.04
C ILE A 129 -16.14 -3.44 7.15
N GLU A 130 -15.79 -2.84 8.29
CA GLU A 130 -15.91 -1.39 8.48
C GLU A 130 -15.11 -0.60 7.42
N ALA A 131 -13.85 -1.00 7.18
CA ALA A 131 -12.98 -0.36 6.19
C ALA A 131 -13.53 -0.52 4.76
N GLY A 132 -13.99 -1.73 4.40
CA GLY A 132 -14.56 -1.98 3.07
C GLY A 132 -15.84 -1.17 2.82
N VAL A 133 -16.74 -1.09 3.81
CA VAL A 133 -17.97 -0.28 3.71
C VAL A 133 -17.65 1.20 3.54
N LYS A 134 -16.70 1.73 4.31
CA LYS A 134 -16.23 3.13 4.16
C LYS A 134 -15.65 3.41 2.77
N ALA A 135 -14.92 2.46 2.21
CA ALA A 135 -14.40 2.55 0.85
C ALA A 135 -15.48 2.48 -0.25
N GLY A 136 -16.71 2.07 0.10
CA GLY A 136 -17.87 1.99 -0.78
C GLY A 136 -18.17 0.58 -1.31
N LEU A 137 -17.64 -0.47 -0.69
CA LEU A 137 -18.06 -1.86 -0.94
C LEU A 137 -19.36 -2.17 -0.18
N GLU A 138 -20.11 -3.16 -0.67
CA GLU A 138 -21.36 -3.61 -0.04
C GLU A 138 -21.06 -4.57 1.12
N GLU A 139 -21.70 -4.37 2.27
CA GLU A 139 -21.38 -5.09 3.52
C GLU A 139 -21.54 -6.61 3.38
N LYS A 140 -22.63 -7.07 2.77
CA LYS A 140 -22.91 -8.50 2.58
C LYS A 140 -21.88 -9.12 1.64
N GLU A 141 -21.51 -8.45 0.55
CA GLU A 141 -20.43 -8.90 -0.34
C GLU A 141 -19.09 -9.06 0.39
N ILE A 142 -18.71 -8.09 1.24
CA ILE A 142 -17.47 -8.20 2.02
C ILE A 142 -17.51 -9.42 2.95
N LYS A 143 -18.62 -9.62 3.66
CA LYS A 143 -18.81 -10.76 4.56
C LYS A 143 -18.66 -12.09 3.82
N GLU A 144 -19.42 -12.26 2.73
CA GLU A 144 -19.37 -13.47 1.91
C GLU A 144 -17.97 -13.70 1.32
N TRP A 145 -17.30 -12.64 0.85
CA TRP A 145 -15.94 -12.72 0.33
C TRP A 145 -14.96 -13.23 1.37
N LEU A 146 -14.95 -12.63 2.58
CA LEU A 146 -14.04 -13.01 3.66
C LEU A 146 -14.30 -14.43 4.14
N GLU A 147 -15.56 -14.79 4.40
CA GLU A 147 -15.98 -16.11 4.90
C GLU A 147 -15.70 -17.25 3.92
N SER A 148 -15.87 -17.00 2.62
CA SER A 148 -15.70 -18.03 1.59
C SER A 148 -14.25 -18.35 1.22
N GLY A 149 -13.28 -17.57 1.72
CA GLY A 149 -11.87 -17.74 1.31
C GLY A 149 -11.52 -17.16 -0.07
N LYS A 150 -12.48 -16.55 -0.79
CA LYS A 150 -12.28 -15.96 -2.12
C LYS A 150 -11.17 -14.89 -2.13
N GLY A 151 -10.49 -14.77 -3.27
CA GLY A 151 -9.34 -13.88 -3.45
C GLY A 151 -8.04 -14.40 -2.83
N GLY A 152 -8.11 -15.44 -2.00
CA GLY A 152 -6.94 -15.99 -1.32
C GLY A 152 -5.87 -16.53 -2.29
N PRO A 153 -6.23 -17.43 -3.23
CA PRO A 153 -5.27 -17.95 -4.21
C PRO A 153 -4.65 -16.87 -5.09
N GLU A 154 -5.42 -15.86 -5.50
CA GLU A 154 -4.93 -14.74 -6.30
C GLU A 154 -3.91 -13.90 -5.53
N VAL A 155 -4.23 -13.55 -4.28
CA VAL A 155 -3.32 -12.79 -3.40
C VAL A 155 -2.04 -13.58 -3.16
N ASP A 156 -2.14 -14.86 -2.82
CA ASP A 156 -0.96 -15.69 -2.52
C ASP A 156 -0.07 -15.85 -3.75
N LYS A 157 -0.67 -15.96 -4.93
CA LYS A 157 0.09 -15.97 -6.19
C LYS A 157 0.79 -14.64 -6.45
N GLU A 158 0.12 -13.51 -6.29
CA GLU A 158 0.77 -12.19 -6.49
C GLU A 158 1.92 -11.95 -5.49
N VAL A 159 1.79 -12.44 -4.25
CA VAL A 159 2.90 -12.41 -3.27
C VAL A 159 4.06 -13.29 -3.72
N GLN A 160 3.78 -14.49 -4.24
CA GLN A 160 4.82 -15.38 -4.77
C GLN A 160 5.53 -14.74 -5.98
N ASP A 161 4.78 -14.15 -6.90
CA ASP A 161 5.33 -13.49 -8.09
C ASP A 161 6.27 -12.33 -7.67
N ALA A 162 5.93 -11.56 -6.63
CA ALA A 162 6.81 -10.51 -6.09
C ALA A 162 8.14 -11.07 -5.53
N VAL A 163 8.09 -12.22 -4.85
CA VAL A 163 9.29 -12.90 -4.35
C VAL A 163 10.16 -13.42 -5.51
N GLU A 164 9.53 -13.99 -6.55
CA GLU A 164 10.23 -14.45 -7.76
C GLU A 164 10.88 -13.29 -8.53
N GLN A 165 10.32 -12.09 -8.43
CA GLN A 165 10.89 -10.84 -8.94
C GLN A 165 12.00 -10.25 -8.04
N ASN A 166 12.40 -10.94 -6.96
CA ASN A 166 13.41 -10.51 -5.98
C ASN A 166 13.01 -9.26 -5.16
N ILE A 167 11.72 -8.95 -5.07
CA ILE A 167 11.22 -7.91 -4.17
C ILE A 167 11.37 -8.44 -2.73
N SER A 168 12.25 -7.79 -1.96
CA SER A 168 12.58 -8.20 -0.59
C SER A 168 12.09 -7.22 0.48
N GLY A 169 11.44 -6.13 0.07
CA GLY A 169 10.92 -5.12 0.99
C GLY A 169 9.92 -4.18 0.32
N VAL A 170 9.08 -3.56 1.15
CA VAL A 170 8.06 -2.60 0.74
C VAL A 170 8.25 -1.25 1.43
N PRO A 171 7.83 -0.13 0.81
CA PRO A 171 7.21 -0.07 -0.53
C PRO A 171 8.23 -0.32 -1.66
N ASN A 172 7.78 -0.98 -2.73
CA ASN A 172 8.51 -1.20 -3.98
C ASN A 172 7.59 -0.77 -5.12
N PHE A 173 8.16 -0.10 -6.11
CA PHE A 173 7.44 0.62 -7.14
C PHE A 173 7.93 0.12 -8.50
N THR A 174 7.02 -0.39 -9.33
CA THR A 174 7.30 -0.69 -10.74
C THR A 174 6.54 0.29 -11.61
N ILE A 175 7.25 0.96 -12.53
CA ILE A 175 6.68 1.93 -13.46
C ILE A 175 6.85 1.40 -14.88
N ASN A 176 5.72 1.24 -15.58
CA ASN A 176 5.63 0.74 -16.95
C ASN A 176 6.41 -0.57 -17.19
N ASP A 177 6.48 -1.44 -16.17
CA ASP A 177 7.21 -2.72 -16.19
C ASP A 177 8.71 -2.60 -16.56
N GLN A 178 9.27 -1.39 -16.46
CA GLN A 178 10.63 -1.07 -16.90
C GLN A 178 11.51 -0.51 -15.80
N PHE A 179 10.95 0.32 -14.92
CA PHE A 179 11.70 0.99 -13.87
C PHE A 179 11.23 0.51 -12.51
N GLU A 180 12.16 -0.07 -11.76
CA GLU A 180 11.96 -0.46 -10.37
C GLU A 180 12.57 0.61 -9.44
N VAL A 181 11.79 1.04 -8.45
CA VAL A 181 12.23 1.96 -7.40
C VAL A 181 11.92 1.32 -6.05
N GLY A 182 12.95 1.04 -5.26
CA GLY A 182 12.83 0.46 -3.93
C GLY A 182 12.77 1.51 -2.81
N GLY A 183 11.88 1.31 -1.85
CA GLY A 183 11.75 2.13 -0.64
C GLY A 183 10.94 3.42 -0.84
N ALA A 184 10.61 4.06 0.28
CA ALA A 184 9.93 5.35 0.28
C ALA A 184 10.91 6.46 -0.16
N GLN A 185 11.03 6.65 -1.47
CA GLN A 185 11.85 7.71 -2.06
C GLN A 185 11.09 9.04 -2.07
N ASP A 186 11.84 10.15 -2.09
CA ASP A 186 11.26 11.49 -2.23
C ASP A 186 10.49 11.62 -3.55
N ALA A 187 9.40 12.39 -3.54
CA ALA A 187 8.58 12.58 -4.73
C ALA A 187 9.35 13.17 -5.93
N SER A 188 10.43 13.91 -5.66
CA SER A 188 11.33 14.43 -6.71
C SER A 188 12.04 13.33 -7.51
N ALA A 189 12.30 12.15 -6.92
CA ALA A 189 12.89 11.02 -7.61
C ALA A 189 11.91 10.41 -8.63
N PHE A 190 10.63 10.32 -8.25
CA PHE A 190 9.56 9.86 -9.14
C PHE A 190 9.30 10.81 -10.28
N VAL A 191 9.27 12.13 -10.02
CA VAL A 191 9.13 13.15 -11.07
C VAL A 191 10.25 13.04 -12.11
N GLN A 192 11.50 12.93 -11.67
CA GLN A 192 12.64 12.75 -12.57
C GLN A 192 12.52 11.48 -13.42
N LEU A 193 12.01 10.41 -12.83
CA LEU A 193 11.79 9.14 -13.53
C LEU A 193 10.69 9.26 -14.60
N PHE A 194 9.56 9.90 -14.29
CA PHE A 194 8.49 10.16 -15.26
C PHE A 194 8.98 11.05 -16.41
N GLU A 195 9.75 12.09 -16.11
CA GLU A 195 10.37 12.96 -17.14
C GLU A 195 11.35 12.20 -18.02
N ARG A 196 12.16 11.30 -17.44
CA ARG A 196 13.09 10.44 -18.19
C ARG A 196 12.35 9.50 -19.13
N PHE A 197 11.30 8.85 -18.66
CA PHE A 197 10.47 7.97 -19.48
C PHE A 197 9.85 8.72 -20.66
N LYS A 198 9.26 9.89 -20.41
CA LYS A 198 8.65 10.73 -21.45
C LYS A 198 9.64 11.14 -22.55
N LYS A 199 10.89 11.43 -22.19
CA LYS A 199 11.95 11.72 -23.16
C LYS A 199 12.31 10.51 -24.02
N GLN A 200 12.28 9.30 -23.44
CA GLN A 200 12.55 8.07 -24.17
C GLN A 200 11.42 7.70 -25.14
N GLU A 201 10.16 7.82 -24.74
CA GLU A 201 9.02 7.58 -25.66
C GLU A 201 8.93 8.62 -26.77
N GLY A 202 9.23 9.89 -26.50
CA GLY A 202 9.20 10.95 -27.52
C GLY A 202 10.39 10.97 -28.48
N SER A 203 11.39 10.09 -28.28
CA SER A 203 12.56 9.93 -29.15
C SER A 203 12.47 8.70 -30.07
N LEU A 204 11.32 8.02 -30.08
CA LEU A 204 10.93 6.95 -31.01
C LEU A 204 9.93 7.49 -32.03
#